data_AF-A0A819TWF8-F1
#
_entry.id   AF-A0A819TWF8-F1
#
_cell.length_a   1.000
_cell.length_b   1.000
_cell.length_c   1.000
_cell.angle_alpha   90.00
_cell.angle_beta   90.00
_cell.angle_gamma   90.00
#
_symmetry.space_group_name_H-M   'P 1'
#
loop_
_entity.id
_entity.type
_entity.pdbx_description
1 polymer ?
#
loop_
_entity_poly.entity_id
_entity_poly.type
_entity_poly.pdbx_seq_one_letter_code
_entity_poly.pdbx_strand_id
1 'polypeptide(L)'
;MATGAFPLSDIPGATASAATTARVTVCSLQWNPIGTTIAGDGTPGVGLQQLRGPEDVFVDPFNTVIVSDTGNNRIQRWVVGAGQGVTIAGQTGGGAGAGANQFNLPEGVVVLPNGDIYVADSFNNRVQFWPAGGGAAVTLPNPPVAGRPCKIA
;
A
#
# COMPACT_ATOMS: atom_id res chain seq x y z
N MET A 1 14.06 -5.63 38.93
CA MET A 1 13.92 -6.90 39.68
C MET A 1 12.44 -7.20 39.84
N ALA A 2 11.94 -8.25 39.19
CA ALA A 2 10.71 -8.96 39.56
C ALA A 2 10.73 -10.31 38.83
N THR A 3 11.23 -11.35 39.49
CA THR A 3 11.19 -12.75 39.00
C THR A 3 10.00 -13.44 39.68
N GLY A 4 8.89 -13.59 38.96
CA GLY A 4 7.77 -14.42 39.40
C GLY A 4 7.82 -15.75 38.66
N ALA A 5 8.32 -16.80 39.31
CA ALA A 5 8.18 -18.17 38.83
C ALA A 5 6.85 -18.73 39.35
N PHE A 6 5.98 -19.21 38.46
CA PHE A 6 4.80 -19.99 38.84
C PHE A 6 5.23 -21.46 39.04
N PRO A 7 5.02 -22.09 40.20
CA PRO A 7 5.38 -23.49 40.40
C PRO A 7 4.38 -24.41 39.70
N LEU A 8 4.92 -25.39 38.96
CA LEU A 8 4.22 -26.39 38.14
C LEU A 8 3.58 -27.54 38.97
N SER A 9 3.36 -27.36 40.28
CA SER A 9 2.97 -28.45 41.17
C SER A 9 1.50 -28.89 41.07
N ASP A 10 0.64 -28.14 40.39
CA ASP A 10 -0.81 -28.28 40.57
C ASP A 10 -1.55 -28.90 39.36
N ILE A 11 -0.87 -29.65 38.49
CA ILE A 11 -1.52 -30.37 37.37
C ILE A 11 -1.47 -31.90 37.61
N PRO A 12 -2.56 -32.52 38.09
CA PRO A 12 -2.65 -33.98 38.20
C PRO A 12 -2.65 -34.64 36.82
N GLY A 13 -1.61 -35.44 36.52
CA GLY A 13 -1.53 -36.28 35.30
C GLY A 13 -0.32 -36.06 34.39
N ALA A 14 0.58 -35.12 34.70
CA ALA A 14 1.80 -34.94 33.91
C ALA A 14 2.87 -35.99 34.26
N THR A 15 2.93 -37.10 33.53
CA THR A 15 4.09 -38.01 33.57
C THR A 15 5.25 -37.38 32.80
N ALA A 16 6.43 -37.35 33.41
CA ALA A 16 7.64 -36.78 32.83
C ALA A 16 8.06 -37.52 31.55
N SER A 17 7.71 -36.97 30.38
CA SER A 17 8.36 -37.31 29.12
C SER A 17 9.64 -36.49 29.01
N ALA A 18 10.74 -37.14 28.65
CA ALA A 18 12.05 -36.50 28.45
C ALA A 18 11.88 -35.21 27.64
N ALA A 19 12.11 -34.07 28.28
CA ALA A 19 11.96 -32.77 27.66
C ALA A 19 13.16 -32.57 26.71
N THR A 20 13.00 -32.99 25.45
CA THR A 20 13.74 -32.36 24.36
C THR A 20 13.31 -30.90 24.37
N THR A 21 14.15 -30.04 24.93
CA THR A 21 13.94 -28.59 24.94
C THR A 21 13.98 -28.10 23.49
N ALA A 22 12.83 -28.13 22.83
CA ALA A 22 12.61 -27.37 21.62
C ALA A 22 12.77 -25.90 22.00
N ARG A 23 13.86 -25.28 21.55
CA ARG A 23 14.04 -23.84 21.67
C ARG A 23 12.97 -23.20 20.78
N VAL A 24 11.92 -22.67 21.39
CA VAL A 24 11.01 -21.74 20.71
C VAL A 24 11.81 -20.47 20.51
N THR A 25 12.43 -20.32 19.34
CA THR A 25 13.04 -19.07 18.92
C THR A 25 11.91 -18.07 18.70
N VAL A 26 11.63 -17.25 19.71
CA VAL A 26 10.80 -16.06 19.53
C VAL A 26 11.64 -15.10 18.69
N CYS A 27 11.33 -14.96 17.40
CA CYS A 27 11.90 -13.91 16.58
C CYS A 27 11.44 -12.57 17.16
N SER A 28 12.28 -11.92 17.96
CA SER A 28 12.03 -10.56 18.42
C SER A 28 12.14 -9.64 17.21
N LEU A 29 11.03 -9.01 16.81
CA LEU A 29 11.03 -7.95 15.83
C LEU A 29 11.84 -6.76 16.39
N GLN A 30 13.04 -6.54 15.88
CA GLN A 30 13.83 -5.35 16.19
C GLN A 30 13.53 -4.29 15.13
N TRP A 31 12.99 -3.16 15.59
CA TRP A 31 12.76 -2.00 14.75
C TRP A 31 14.05 -1.21 14.56
N ASN A 32 14.40 -0.87 13.32
CA ASN A 32 15.42 0.13 13.05
C ASN A 32 14.80 1.53 13.31
N PRO A 33 15.35 2.37 14.19
CA PRO A 33 14.81 3.72 14.43
C PRO A 33 15.03 4.67 13.26
N ILE A 34 15.78 4.27 12.22
CA ILE A 34 16.07 5.08 11.03
C ILE A 34 15.25 4.58 9.85
N GLY A 35 14.39 5.45 9.31
CA GLY A 35 13.68 5.22 8.07
C GLY A 35 14.59 5.29 6.85
N THR A 36 14.28 4.53 5.81
CA THR A 36 14.96 4.61 4.50
C THR A 36 13.96 5.13 3.47
N THR A 37 14.38 6.09 2.64
CA THR A 37 13.54 6.60 1.56
C THR A 37 13.43 5.57 0.45
N ILE A 38 12.19 5.21 0.09
CA ILE A 38 11.88 4.25 -0.97
C ILE A 38 11.35 4.95 -2.24
N ALA A 39 10.67 6.09 -2.07
CA ALA A 39 10.09 6.87 -3.14
C ALA A 39 10.31 8.37 -2.89
N GLY A 40 10.66 9.11 -3.94
CA GLY A 40 11.03 10.52 -3.84
C GLY A 40 12.51 10.75 -3.51
N ASP A 41 13.00 11.95 -3.79
CA ASP A 41 14.36 12.41 -3.47
C ASP A 41 14.41 13.37 -2.26
N GLY A 42 13.28 13.56 -1.59
CA GLY A 42 13.12 14.51 -0.48
C GLY A 42 12.84 15.96 -0.91
N THR A 43 12.73 16.25 -2.21
CA THR A 43 12.42 17.58 -2.73
C THR A 43 11.06 17.60 -3.46
N PRO A 44 10.20 18.62 -3.21
CA PRO A 44 8.94 18.74 -3.94
C PRO A 44 9.15 19.04 -5.42
N GLY A 45 8.56 18.24 -6.30
CA GLY A 45 8.67 18.46 -7.75
C GLY A 45 7.86 17.49 -8.58
N VAL A 46 7.86 17.71 -9.90
CA VAL A 46 7.08 16.93 -10.88
C VAL A 46 7.92 15.84 -11.58
N GLY A 47 9.24 15.85 -11.36
CA GLY A 47 10.15 14.86 -11.93
C GLY A 47 9.78 13.44 -11.53
N LEU A 48 10.28 12.44 -12.25
CA LEU A 48 10.05 11.03 -11.92
C LEU A 48 10.75 10.60 -10.61
N GLN A 49 11.76 11.37 -10.18
CA GLN A 49 12.44 11.24 -8.89
C GLN A 49 11.71 11.92 -7.73
N GLN A 50 10.73 12.75 -8.04
CA GLN A 50 10.16 13.70 -7.11
C GLN A 50 8.68 13.38 -6.86
N LEU A 51 8.24 13.72 -5.66
CA LEU A 51 6.85 13.69 -5.23
C LEU A 51 6.50 15.07 -4.68
N ARG A 52 5.22 15.41 -4.62
CA ARG A 52 4.72 16.65 -4.04
C ARG A 52 3.51 16.33 -3.18
N GLY A 53 3.71 16.35 -1.86
CA GLY A 53 2.65 16.07 -0.90
C GLY A 53 1.98 14.73 -1.14
N PRO A 54 2.72 13.60 -1.10
CA PRO A 54 2.08 12.30 -1.19
C PRO A 54 1.23 12.02 0.06
N GLU A 55 0.00 11.52 -0.12
CA GLU A 55 -0.93 11.32 1.02
C GLU A 55 -1.23 9.86 1.35
N ASP A 56 -1.13 8.96 0.38
CA ASP A 56 -1.39 7.52 0.60
C ASP A 56 -0.36 6.65 -0.10
N VAL A 57 -0.20 5.43 0.43
CA VAL A 57 0.73 4.43 -0.06
C VAL A 57 0.15 3.03 0.03
N PHE A 58 0.26 2.28 -1.06
CA PHE A 58 0.01 0.85 -1.11
C PHE A 58 1.33 0.10 -1.37
N VAL A 59 1.59 -0.97 -0.63
CA VAL A 59 2.78 -1.80 -0.80
C VAL A 59 2.36 -3.21 -1.18
N ASP A 60 2.87 -3.70 -2.31
CA ASP A 60 2.62 -5.07 -2.74
C ASP A 60 3.65 -6.07 -2.15
N PRO A 61 3.36 -7.39 -2.18
CA PRO A 61 4.30 -8.41 -1.70
C PRO A 61 5.60 -8.54 -2.52
N PHE A 62 5.69 -7.86 -3.67
CA PHE A 62 6.83 -7.86 -4.57
C PHE A 62 7.73 -6.63 -4.40
N ASN A 63 7.59 -5.91 -3.28
CA ASN A 63 8.33 -4.68 -2.97
C ASN A 63 8.10 -3.55 -3.98
N THR A 64 6.90 -3.49 -4.54
CA THR A 64 6.44 -2.30 -5.27
C THR A 64 5.61 -1.44 -4.35
N VAL A 65 5.87 -0.14 -4.41
CA VAL A 65 5.18 0.90 -3.66
C VAL A 65 4.40 1.75 -4.66
N ILE A 66 3.08 1.82 -4.49
CA ILE A 66 2.21 2.72 -5.24
C ILE A 66 1.88 3.88 -4.33
N VAL A 67 2.14 5.10 -4.81
CA VAL A 67 2.03 6.33 -4.04
C VAL A 67 1.01 7.23 -4.72
N SER A 68 0.07 7.76 -3.94
CA SER A 68 -0.74 8.89 -4.40
C SER A 68 0.10 10.16 -4.31
N ASP A 69 0.54 10.69 -5.44
CA ASP A 69 1.33 11.93 -5.54
C ASP A 69 0.37 13.12 -5.67
N THR A 70 -0.36 13.37 -4.57
CA THR A 70 -1.56 14.21 -4.50
C THR A 70 -1.34 15.61 -5.06
N GLY A 71 -0.26 16.28 -4.65
CA GLY A 71 0.06 17.63 -5.10
C GLY A 71 0.45 17.73 -6.58
N ASN A 72 0.80 16.61 -7.21
CA ASN A 72 1.03 16.52 -8.66
C ASN A 72 -0.17 15.95 -9.41
N ASN A 73 -1.24 15.52 -8.73
CA ASN A 73 -2.45 14.95 -9.34
C ASN A 73 -2.18 13.69 -10.18
N ARG A 74 -1.35 12.78 -9.66
CA ARG A 74 -0.99 11.51 -10.34
C ARG A 74 -0.76 10.38 -9.33
N ILE A 75 -0.79 9.14 -9.81
CA ILE A 75 -0.37 7.96 -9.04
C ILE A 75 0.95 7.43 -9.59
N GLN A 76 1.92 7.25 -8.70
CA GLN A 76 3.28 6.82 -9.04
C GLN A 76 3.53 5.41 -8.51
N ARG A 77 4.09 4.54 -9.37
CA ARG A 77 4.62 3.23 -8.99
C ARG A 77 6.12 3.30 -8.83
N TRP A 78 6.63 2.77 -7.73
CA TRP A 78 8.04 2.71 -7.39
C TRP A 78 8.41 1.28 -7.03
N VAL A 79 9.46 0.74 -7.63
CA VAL A 79 10.05 -0.52 -7.17
C VAL A 79 11.09 -0.16 -6.11
N VAL A 80 11.15 -0.89 -4.99
CA VAL A 80 12.17 -0.64 -3.96
C VAL A 80 13.57 -0.72 -4.58
N GLY A 81 14.38 0.33 -4.36
CA GLY A 81 15.72 0.46 -4.94
C GLY A 81 15.73 1.01 -6.38
N ALA A 82 14.56 1.23 -6.99
CA ALA A 82 14.49 2.00 -8.22
C ALA A 82 14.81 3.46 -7.89
N GLY A 83 15.69 4.05 -8.71
CA GLY A 83 16.01 5.47 -8.57
C GLY A 83 14.82 6.37 -8.89
N GLN A 84 13.82 5.88 -9.64
CA GLN A 84 12.70 6.65 -10.19
C GLN A 84 11.37 5.93 -10.20
N GLY A 85 10.28 6.69 -10.11
CA GLY A 85 8.93 6.21 -10.25
C GLY A 85 8.42 6.20 -11.69
N VAL A 86 7.30 5.51 -11.89
CA VAL A 86 6.55 5.48 -13.16
C VAL A 86 5.12 5.95 -12.90
N THR A 87 4.62 6.89 -13.70
CA THR A 87 3.21 7.29 -13.63
C THR A 87 2.34 6.16 -14.16
N ILE A 88 1.44 5.64 -13.32
CA ILE A 88 0.53 4.54 -13.68
C ILE A 88 -0.93 4.98 -13.84
N ALA A 89 -1.30 6.11 -13.24
CA ALA A 89 -2.60 6.74 -13.40
C ALA A 89 -2.50 8.26 -13.27
N GLY A 90 -3.40 8.98 -13.93
CA GLY A 90 -3.37 10.44 -14.05
C GLY A 90 -2.51 10.92 -15.22
N GLN A 91 -2.32 12.24 -15.31
CA GLN A 91 -1.59 12.86 -16.41
C GLN A 91 -0.07 12.70 -16.20
N THR A 92 0.66 12.31 -17.24
CA THR A 92 2.13 12.31 -17.22
C THR A 92 2.64 13.73 -17.00
N GLY A 93 3.54 13.90 -16.04
CA GLY A 93 4.01 15.22 -15.59
C GLY A 93 3.06 15.93 -14.62
N GLY A 94 1.91 15.33 -14.32
CA GLY A 94 0.92 15.84 -13.38
C GLY A 94 -0.01 16.90 -13.97
N GLY A 95 -0.82 17.48 -13.09
CA GLY A 95 -1.77 18.55 -13.40
C GLY A 95 -3.21 18.19 -13.05
N ALA A 96 -3.90 19.13 -12.42
CA ALA A 96 -5.30 18.94 -12.03
C ALA A 96 -6.23 18.93 -13.25
N GLY A 97 -7.26 18.11 -13.20
CA GLY A 97 -8.32 18.07 -14.22
C GLY A 97 -9.44 17.09 -13.85
N ALA A 98 -10.53 17.15 -14.61
CA ALA A 98 -11.73 16.33 -14.40
C ALA A 98 -11.94 15.29 -15.51
N GLY A 99 -11.05 15.24 -16.51
CA GLY A 99 -11.10 14.25 -17.58
C GLY A 99 -10.92 12.81 -17.08
N ALA A 100 -11.20 11.84 -17.95
CA ALA A 100 -11.13 10.42 -17.61
C ALA A 100 -9.72 9.93 -17.26
N ASN A 101 -8.65 10.66 -17.58
CA ASN A 101 -7.27 10.31 -17.19
C ASN A 101 -6.62 11.41 -16.36
N GLN A 102 -7.43 12.21 -15.66
CA GLN A 102 -6.97 13.32 -14.84
C GLN A 102 -7.55 13.19 -13.43
N PHE A 103 -6.82 13.74 -12.48
CA PHE A 103 -7.24 13.83 -11.09
C PHE A 103 -7.26 15.28 -10.64
N ASN A 104 -7.92 15.53 -9.53
CA ASN A 104 -7.80 16.73 -8.75
C ASN A 104 -7.66 16.32 -7.28
N LEU A 105 -6.44 16.49 -6.76
CA LEU A 105 -6.03 16.08 -5.42
C LEU A 105 -6.49 14.64 -5.09
N PRO A 106 -5.90 13.63 -5.76
CA PRO A 106 -6.18 12.23 -5.45
C PRO A 106 -5.55 11.89 -4.10
N GLU A 107 -6.33 11.40 -3.13
CA GLU A 107 -5.82 11.15 -1.79
C GLU A 107 -5.54 9.66 -1.59
N GLY A 108 -6.59 8.85 -1.52
CA GLY A 108 -6.50 7.40 -1.29
C GLY A 108 -6.28 6.58 -2.56
N VAL A 109 -5.46 5.53 -2.47
CA VAL A 109 -5.23 4.55 -3.53
C VAL A 109 -5.28 3.13 -2.98
N VAL A 110 -6.05 2.26 -3.64
CA VAL A 110 -6.06 0.81 -3.35
C VAL A 110 -5.84 0.02 -4.62
N VAL A 111 -5.09 -1.07 -4.48
CA VAL A 111 -4.76 -1.98 -5.57
C VAL A 111 -5.32 -3.36 -5.24
N LEU A 112 -6.09 -3.92 -6.16
CA LEU A 112 -6.67 -5.26 -6.02
C LEU A 112 -5.66 -6.34 -6.43
N PRO A 113 -5.85 -7.61 -6.02
CA PRO A 113 -4.93 -8.71 -6.35
C PRO A 113 -4.75 -8.96 -7.86
N ASN A 114 -5.70 -8.54 -8.69
CA ASN A 114 -5.62 -8.62 -10.14
C ASN A 114 -4.83 -7.45 -10.77
N GLY A 115 -4.33 -6.50 -9.97
CA GLY A 115 -3.58 -5.33 -10.41
C GLY A 115 -4.45 -4.10 -10.74
N ASP A 116 -5.76 -4.18 -10.55
CA ASP A 116 -6.66 -3.04 -10.75
C ASP A 116 -6.48 -1.99 -9.65
N ILE A 117 -6.59 -0.71 -10.02
CA ILE A 117 -6.33 0.42 -9.12
C ILE A 117 -7.59 1.24 -8.98
N TYR A 118 -7.93 1.59 -7.74
CA TYR A 118 -9.02 2.50 -7.40
C TYR A 118 -8.42 3.70 -6.68
N VAL A 119 -8.83 4.89 -7.12
CA VAL A 119 -8.28 6.14 -6.62
C VAL A 119 -9.44 7.05 -6.19
N ALA A 120 -9.37 7.54 -4.97
CA ALA A 120 -10.25 8.58 -4.47
C ALA A 120 -9.78 9.93 -5.05
N ASP A 121 -10.54 10.43 -6.02
CA ASP A 121 -10.29 11.71 -6.70
C ASP A 121 -11.03 12.81 -5.93
N SER A 122 -10.51 13.14 -4.74
CA SER A 122 -11.24 13.80 -3.66
C SER A 122 -11.82 15.16 -4.07
N PHE A 123 -11.08 15.99 -4.82
CA PHE A 123 -11.60 17.29 -5.25
C PHE A 123 -12.52 17.25 -6.48
N ASN A 124 -12.56 16.11 -7.19
CA ASN A 124 -13.57 15.87 -8.21
C ASN A 124 -14.79 15.10 -7.65
N ASN A 125 -14.83 14.82 -6.35
CA ASN A 125 -15.92 14.11 -5.66
C ASN A 125 -16.28 12.77 -6.32
N ARG A 126 -15.27 12.01 -6.79
CA ARG A 126 -15.48 10.73 -7.47
C ARG A 126 -14.42 9.70 -7.09
N VAL A 127 -14.71 8.45 -7.42
CA VAL A 127 -13.72 7.38 -7.41
C VAL A 127 -13.47 6.96 -8.86
N GLN A 128 -12.20 6.85 -9.24
CA GLN A 128 -11.80 6.39 -10.56
C GLN A 128 -11.11 5.03 -10.47
N PHE A 129 -11.39 4.19 -11.45
CA PHE A 129 -10.83 2.86 -11.60
C PHE A 129 -9.90 2.81 -12.82
N TRP A 130 -8.72 2.22 -12.65
CA TRP A 130 -7.80 1.85 -13.72
C TRP A 130 -7.61 0.33 -13.78
N PRO A 131 -7.79 -0.28 -14.95
CA PRO A 131 -7.48 -1.70 -15.12
C PRO A 131 -5.97 -1.94 -15.11
N ALA A 132 -5.58 -3.11 -14.60
CA ALA A 132 -4.21 -3.59 -14.68
C ALA A 132 -3.67 -3.55 -16.14
N GLY A 133 -2.43 -3.11 -16.32
CA GLY A 133 -1.77 -3.08 -17.63
C GLY A 133 -1.99 -1.81 -18.47
N GLY A 134 -2.68 -0.80 -17.94
CA GLY A 134 -2.77 0.53 -18.55
C GLY A 134 -3.89 0.65 -19.58
N GLY A 135 -5.12 0.84 -19.08
CA GLY A 135 -6.29 1.25 -19.88
C GLY A 135 -6.75 2.66 -19.52
N ALA A 136 -7.72 3.19 -20.26
CA ALA A 136 -8.38 4.44 -19.90
C ALA A 136 -9.11 4.29 -18.56
N ALA A 137 -9.08 5.32 -17.72
CA ALA A 137 -9.82 5.25 -16.47
C ALA A 137 -11.32 5.31 -16.71
N VAL A 138 -12.04 4.66 -15.80
CA VAL A 138 -13.49 4.68 -15.74
C VAL A 138 -13.89 5.27 -14.39
N THR A 139 -14.72 6.30 -14.42
CA THR A 139 -15.32 6.84 -13.19
C THR A 139 -16.38 5.87 -12.70
N LEU A 140 -16.27 5.47 -11.43
CA LEU A 140 -17.28 4.63 -10.80
C LEU A 140 -18.41 5.51 -10.28
N PRO A 141 -19.66 5.29 -10.71
CA PRO A 141 -20.79 5.94 -10.06
C PRO A 141 -20.91 5.46 -8.61
N ASN A 142 -21.31 6.35 -7.71
CA ASN A 142 -21.68 5.99 -6.33
C ASN A 142 -22.68 4.82 -6.37
N PRO A 143 -22.40 3.64 -5.78
CA PRO A 143 -23.10 2.44 -6.19
C PRO A 143 -24.48 2.33 -5.52
N PRO A 144 -25.56 2.03 -6.26
CA PRO A 144 -26.38 0.90 -5.87
C PRO A 144 -25.56 -0.34 -6.20
N VAL A 145 -25.15 -1.08 -5.17
CA VAL A 145 -24.44 -2.35 -5.33
C VAL A 145 -25.38 -3.32 -6.06
N ALA A 146 -25.22 -3.45 -7.37
CA ALA A 146 -25.91 -4.45 -8.16
C ALA A 146 -25.07 -4.85 -9.38
N GLY A 147 -24.57 -6.10 -9.35
CA GLY A 147 -24.34 -6.84 -10.58
C GLY A 147 -22.93 -6.81 -11.16
N ARG A 148 -21.94 -7.32 -10.42
CA ARG A 148 -20.90 -8.15 -11.07
C ARG A 148 -20.78 -9.45 -10.29
N PRO A 149 -21.08 -10.62 -10.90
CA PRO A 149 -20.88 -11.88 -10.23
C PRO A 149 -19.38 -12.05 -9.99
N CYS A 150 -19.01 -12.32 -8.74
CA CYS A 150 -17.68 -12.84 -8.41
C CYS A 150 -17.38 -13.99 -9.37
N LYS A 151 -16.38 -13.81 -10.24
CA LYS A 151 -15.63 -14.95 -10.76
C LYS A 151 -14.29 -14.94 -10.03
N ILE A 152 -14.28 -15.65 -8.91
CA ILE A 152 -13.07 -16.29 -8.43
C ILE A 152 -12.92 -17.51 -9.32
N ALA A 153 -11.84 -17.55 -10.10
CA ALA A 153 -11.29 -18.77 -10.67
C ALA A 153 -9.90 -18.94 -10.09
#